data_AF-A0AA86XFM8-F1
#
_entry.id   AF-A0AA86XFM8-F1
#
_cell.length_a   1.000
_cell.length_b   1.000
_cell.length_c   1.000
_cell.angle_alpha   90.00
_cell.angle_beta   90.00
_cell.angle_gamma   90.00
#
_symmetry.space_group_name_H-M   'P 1'
#
loop_
_entity.id
_entity.type
_entity.pdbx_description
1 polymer ?
#
loop_
_entity_poly.entity_id
_entity_poly.type
_entity_poly.pdbx_seq_one_letter_code
_entity_poly.pdbx_strand_id
1 'polypeptide(L)'
;MLITMGLQVVTRGPIMAIWAIGKILGHSEYWLWAVLVAVIVNVLMTTVLMTLAFPKQSLIQGLTDKLNSITRESLTGIRVVRAYNAEDYQNEKFAVVNDELTRLNLFVNRLMAILNPIMMGISSGLSVAIYWIGAYVINDAALIARLPLFSDMIVFMSYAM
;
A
#
# COMPACT_ATOMS: atom_id res chain seq x y z
N MET A 1 18.51 7.32 -6.28
CA MET A 1 17.04 7.21 -6.17
C MET A 1 16.58 6.46 -4.93
N LEU A 2 17.12 5.29 -4.60
CA LEU A 2 16.72 4.54 -3.39
C LEU A 2 16.99 5.33 -2.09
N ILE A 3 18.17 5.94 -1.96
CA ILE A 3 18.52 6.79 -0.80
C ILE A 3 17.62 8.02 -0.72
N THR A 4 17.36 8.69 -1.85
CA THR A 4 16.54 9.91 -1.89
C THR A 4 15.07 9.64 -1.57
N MET A 5 14.49 8.56 -2.12
CA MET A 5 13.10 8.17 -1.84
C MET A 5 12.94 7.59 -0.43
N GLY A 6 13.88 6.75 0.01
CA GLY A 6 13.88 6.19 1.36
C GLY A 6 13.98 7.29 2.43
N LEU A 7 14.87 8.25 2.24
CA LEU A 7 15.00 9.39 3.16
C LEU A 7 13.73 10.25 3.18
N GLN A 8 13.12 10.51 2.01
CA GLN A 8 11.87 11.27 1.94
C GLN A 8 10.73 10.58 2.70
N VAL A 9 10.57 9.26 2.59
CA VAL A 9 9.51 8.54 3.32
C VAL A 9 9.75 8.60 4.84
N VAL A 10 10.98 8.32 5.29
CA VAL A 10 11.33 8.27 6.72
C VAL A 10 11.25 9.65 7.37
N THR A 11 11.61 10.72 6.66
CA THR A 11 11.61 12.08 7.22
C THR A 11 10.26 12.78 7.04
N ARG A 12 9.72 12.79 5.83
CA ARG A 12 8.52 13.59 5.51
C ARG A 12 7.25 13.00 6.10
N GLY A 13 7.13 11.67 6.15
CA GLY A 13 5.95 10.99 6.69
C GLY A 13 5.65 11.38 8.14
N PRO A 14 6.57 11.15 9.09
CA PRO A 14 6.38 11.52 10.49
C PRO A 14 6.19 13.02 10.70
N ILE A 15 6.94 13.85 9.97
CA ILE A 15 6.84 15.32 10.08
C ILE A 15 5.43 15.78 9.66
N MET A 16 4.90 15.28 8.54
CA MET A 16 3.55 15.63 8.08
C MET A 16 2.47 15.13 9.03
N ALA A 17 2.62 13.92 9.60
CA ALA A 17 1.67 13.39 10.57
C ALA A 17 1.62 14.26 11.84
N ILE A 18 2.77 14.64 12.39
CA ILE A 18 2.85 15.52 13.58
C ILE A 18 2.24 16.90 13.26
N TRP A 19 2.56 17.47 12.09
CA TRP A 19 2.01 18.76 11.65
C TRP A 19 0.50 18.73 11.46
N ALA A 20 -0.03 17.69 10.83
CA ALA A 20 -1.46 17.52 10.60
C ALA A 20 -2.22 17.38 11.92
N ILE A 21 -1.74 16.52 12.84
CA ILE A 21 -2.34 16.35 14.17
C ILE A 21 -2.33 17.68 14.94
N GLY A 22 -1.20 18.40 14.92
CA GLY A 22 -1.07 19.68 15.61
C GLY A 22 -2.04 20.76 15.08
N LYS A 23 -2.26 20.80 13.75
CA LYS A 23 -3.21 21.73 13.11
C LYS A 23 -4.67 21.35 13.36
N ILE A 24 -4.98 20.05 13.40
CA ILE A 24 -6.36 19.55 13.52
C ILE A 24 -6.91 19.74 14.93
N LEU A 25 -6.08 19.58 15.97
CA LEU A 25 -6.51 19.64 17.37
C LEU A 25 -7.01 21.03 17.83
N GLY A 26 -6.78 22.10 17.06
CA GLY A 26 -7.05 23.48 17.49
C GLY A 26 -8.28 24.17 16.87
N HIS A 27 -8.93 23.59 15.87
CA HIS A 27 -9.84 24.35 15.00
C HIS A 27 -11.31 23.87 15.00
N SER A 28 -11.62 22.56 15.11
CA SER A 28 -13.01 22.08 15.06
C SER A 28 -13.14 20.59 15.40
N GLU A 29 -14.00 20.24 16.36
CA GLU A 29 -14.33 18.84 16.72
C GLU A 29 -15.11 18.11 15.62
N TYR A 30 -15.78 18.85 14.71
CA TYR A 30 -16.71 18.28 13.74
C TYR A 30 -16.04 17.40 12.67
N TRP A 31 -14.86 17.78 12.19
CA TRP A 31 -14.14 17.02 11.16
C TRP A 31 -13.11 16.04 11.73
N LEU A 32 -12.76 16.16 13.01
CA LEU A 32 -11.77 15.32 13.67
C LEU A 32 -12.17 13.85 13.64
N TRP A 33 -13.46 13.55 13.87
CA TRP A 33 -13.99 12.19 13.78
C TRP A 33 -13.88 11.57 12.39
N ALA A 34 -14.11 12.34 11.33
CA ALA A 34 -13.99 11.86 9.95
C ALA A 34 -12.54 11.45 9.63
N VAL A 35 -11.57 12.28 10.04
CA VAL A 35 -10.14 11.99 9.87
C VAL A 35 -9.72 10.79 10.71
N LEU A 36 -10.17 10.71 11.96
CA LEU A 36 -9.82 9.61 12.87
C LEU A 36 -10.28 8.26 12.32
N VAL A 37 -11.52 8.19 11.82
CA VAL A 37 -12.04 6.97 11.16
C VAL A 37 -11.20 6.61 9.93
N ALA A 38 -10.86 7.58 9.07
CA ALA A 38 -10.02 7.33 7.90
C ALA A 38 -8.63 6.79 8.27
N VAL A 39 -8.00 7.35 9.32
CA VAL A 39 -6.70 6.88 9.84
C VAL A 39 -6.80 5.45 10.39
N ILE A 40 -7.84 5.13 11.15
CA ILE A 40 -8.04 3.76 11.68
C ILE A 40 -8.16 2.76 10.54
N VAL A 41 -8.98 3.05 9.53
CA VAL A 41 -9.17 2.18 8.36
C VAL A 41 -7.85 1.99 7.62
N ASN A 42 -7.05 3.05 7.47
CA ASN A 42 -5.76 2.99 6.81
C ASN A 42 -4.74 2.12 7.58
N VAL A 43 -4.64 2.31 8.90
CA VAL A 43 -3.76 1.50 9.76
C VAL A 43 -4.16 0.03 9.70
N LEU A 44 -5.46 -0.28 9.84
CA LEU A 44 -5.96 -1.65 9.78
C LEU A 44 -5.62 -2.31 8.44
N MET A 45 -5.87 -1.63 7.32
CA MET A 45 -5.49 -2.11 5.98
C MET A 45 -3.98 -2.39 5.89
N THR A 46 -3.16 -1.44 6.32
CA THR A 46 -1.70 -1.54 6.23
C THR A 46 -1.16 -2.69 7.08
N THR A 47 -1.69 -2.89 8.29
CA THR A 47 -1.30 -4.00 9.16
C THR A 47 -1.66 -5.36 8.55
N VAL A 48 -2.86 -5.50 7.99
CA VAL A 48 -3.29 -6.73 7.30
C VAL A 48 -2.34 -7.05 6.13
N LEU A 49 -1.93 -6.04 5.36
CA LEU A 49 -1.01 -6.25 4.24
C LEU A 49 0.41 -6.55 4.67
N MET A 50 0.92 -5.88 5.71
CA MET A 50 2.25 -6.20 6.25
C MET A 50 2.31 -7.64 6.77
N THR A 51 1.26 -8.12 7.42
CA THR A 51 1.23 -9.48 7.97
C THR A 51 1.06 -10.56 6.89
N LEU A 52 0.39 -10.27 5.77
CA LEU A 52 0.13 -11.26 4.71
C LEU A 52 1.15 -11.21 3.56
N ALA A 53 1.57 -10.02 3.14
CA ALA A 53 2.33 -9.82 1.92
C ALA A 53 3.85 -9.94 2.11
N PHE A 54 4.38 -9.33 3.19
CA PHE A 54 5.81 -9.37 3.49
C PHE A 54 6.37 -10.78 3.71
N PRO A 55 5.73 -11.69 4.49
CA PRO A 55 6.29 -13.04 4.66
C PRO A 55 6.32 -13.80 3.32
N LYS A 56 5.35 -13.56 2.44
CA LYS A 56 5.29 -14.20 1.12
C LYS A 56 6.36 -13.67 0.16
N GLN A 57 6.83 -12.44 0.31
CA GLN A 57 7.96 -11.93 -0.49
C GLN A 57 9.26 -12.69 -0.22
N SER A 58 9.52 -13.07 1.04
CA SER A 58 10.69 -13.91 1.37
C SER A 58 10.59 -15.30 0.74
N LEU A 59 9.39 -15.90 0.73
CA LEU A 59 9.14 -17.19 0.06
C LEU A 59 9.35 -17.11 -1.47
N ILE A 60 8.93 -16.02 -2.11
CA ILE A 60 9.18 -15.78 -3.55
C ILE A 60 10.68 -15.76 -3.85
N GLN A 61 11.49 -15.12 -2.99
CA GLN A 61 12.95 -15.10 -3.15
C GLN A 61 13.54 -16.51 -3.08
N GLY A 62 13.15 -17.31 -2.08
CA GLY A 62 13.62 -18.69 -1.96
C GLY A 62 13.24 -19.58 -3.16
N LEU A 63 12.02 -19.42 -3.70
CA LEU A 63 11.60 -20.13 -4.92
C LEU A 63 12.38 -19.66 -6.15
N THR A 64 12.71 -18.37 -6.24
CA THR A 64 13.54 -17.82 -7.31
C THR A 64 14.96 -18.39 -7.27
N ASP A 65 15.55 -18.51 -6.08
CA ASP A 65 16.86 -19.11 -5.89
C ASP A 65 16.86 -20.60 -6.28
N LYS A 66 15.81 -21.33 -5.91
CA LYS A 66 15.63 -22.73 -6.31
C LYS A 66 15.49 -22.89 -7.83
N LEU A 67 14.68 -22.03 -8.47
CA LEU A 67 14.51 -22.00 -9.91
C LEU A 67 15.85 -21.72 -10.63
N ASN A 68 16.61 -20.75 -10.12
CA ASN A 68 17.95 -20.40 -10.63
C ASN A 68 18.94 -21.57 -10.47
N SER A 69 18.88 -22.29 -9.35
CA SER A 69 19.71 -23.47 -9.11
C SER A 69 19.44 -24.58 -10.14
N ILE A 70 18.16 -24.92 -10.37
CA ILE A 70 17.75 -25.92 -11.37
C ILE A 70 18.16 -25.51 -12.77
N THR A 71 17.96 -24.23 -13.11
CA THR A 71 18.36 -23.68 -14.41
C THR A 71 19.87 -23.79 -14.60
N ARG A 72 20.66 -23.46 -13.57
CA ARG A 72 22.11 -23.57 -13.58
C ARG A 72 22.56 -25.03 -13.73
N GLU A 73 21.95 -25.96 -13.01
CA GLU A 73 22.20 -27.41 -13.11
C GLU A 73 21.98 -27.92 -14.55
N SER A 74 20.85 -27.53 -15.17
CA SER A 74 20.54 -27.91 -16.55
C SER A 74 21.52 -27.32 -17.56
N LEU A 75 21.98 -26.08 -17.37
CA LEU A 75 22.89 -25.40 -18.29
C LEU A 75 24.34 -25.92 -18.17
N THR A 76 24.86 -26.08 -16.95
CA THR A 76 26.23 -26.60 -16.74
C THR A 76 26.33 -28.09 -17.08
N GLY A 77 25.25 -28.85 -16.83
CA GLY A 77 25.12 -30.27 -17.09
C GLY A 77 24.54 -30.64 -18.46
N ILE A 78 24.36 -29.70 -19.39
CA ILE A 78 23.60 -29.90 -20.64
C ILE A 78 24.05 -31.13 -21.46
N ARG A 79 25.36 -31.41 -21.48
CA ARG A 79 25.93 -32.59 -22.17
C ARG A 79 25.50 -33.90 -21.52
N VAL A 80 25.41 -33.93 -20.18
CA VAL A 80 24.98 -35.09 -19.41
C VAL A 80 23.48 -35.31 -19.57
N VAL A 81 22.68 -34.25 -19.50
CA VAL A 81 21.21 -34.34 -19.70
C VAL A 81 20.89 -34.94 -21.06
N ARG A 82 21.58 -34.51 -22.13
CA ARG A 82 21.42 -35.08 -23.47
C ARG A 82 21.93 -36.50 -23.61
N ALA A 83 23.06 -36.83 -22.98
CA ALA A 83 23.62 -38.18 -23.02
C ALA A 83 22.66 -39.23 -22.42
N TYR A 84 21.84 -38.83 -21.45
CA TYR A 84 20.82 -39.68 -20.83
C TYR A 84 19.39 -39.44 -21.36
N ASN A 85 19.23 -38.60 -22.40
CA ASN A 85 17.93 -38.21 -22.96
C ASN A 85 16.93 -37.70 -21.89
N ALA A 86 17.44 -37.00 -20.87
CA ALA A 86 16.70 -36.60 -19.67
C ALA A 86 16.17 -35.15 -19.73
N GLU A 87 16.00 -34.59 -20.94
CA GLU A 87 15.55 -33.20 -21.13
C GLU A 87 14.13 -33.00 -20.58
N ASP A 88 13.20 -33.93 -20.86
CA ASP A 88 11.82 -33.87 -20.35
C ASP A 88 11.76 -33.90 -18.81
N TYR A 89 12.60 -34.71 -18.18
CA TYR A 89 12.70 -34.78 -16.72
C TYR A 89 13.14 -33.44 -16.10
N GLN A 90 14.12 -32.77 -16.71
CA GLN A 90 14.57 -31.46 -16.22
C GLN A 90 13.53 -30.37 -16.48
N ASN A 91 12.83 -30.44 -17.61
CA ASN A 91 11.72 -29.52 -17.92
C ASN A 91 10.57 -29.66 -16.92
N GLU A 92 10.20 -30.89 -16.55
CA GLU A 92 9.16 -31.14 -15.55
C GLU A 92 9.59 -30.65 -14.16
N LYS A 93 10.84 -30.92 -13.76
CA LYS A 93 11.44 -30.40 -12.50
C LYS A 93 11.42 -28.88 -12.45
N PHE A 94 11.72 -28.20 -13.57
CA PHE A 94 11.64 -26.74 -13.68
C PHE A 94 10.19 -26.24 -13.61
N ALA A 95 9.27 -26.86 -14.35
CA ALA A 95 7.87 -26.47 -14.43
C ALA A 95 7.19 -26.48 -13.06
N VAL A 96 7.43 -27.51 -12.24
CA VAL A 96 6.87 -27.62 -10.89
C VAL A 96 7.27 -26.42 -10.01
N VAL A 97 8.53 -26.01 -10.03
CA VAL A 97 9.02 -24.88 -9.23
C VAL A 97 8.53 -23.55 -9.82
N ASN A 98 8.48 -23.43 -11.15
CA ASN A 98 7.99 -22.24 -11.83
C ASN A 98 6.49 -21.99 -11.55
N ASP A 99 5.67 -23.04 -11.55
CA ASP A 99 4.24 -22.94 -11.26
C ASP A 99 4.00 -22.51 -9.81
N GLU A 100 4.79 -23.03 -8.87
CA GLU A 100 4.73 -22.62 -7.47
C GLU A 100 5.10 -21.14 -7.31
N LEU A 101 6.20 -20.71 -7.94
CA LEU A 101 6.66 -19.32 -7.97
C LEU A 101 5.61 -18.39 -8.59
N THR A 102 5.02 -18.80 -9.71
CA THR A 102 4.02 -18.02 -10.46
C THR A 102 2.75 -17.86 -9.63
N ARG A 103 2.24 -18.95 -9.05
CA ARG A 103 1.05 -18.92 -8.20
C ARG A 103 1.24 -18.00 -6.99
N LEU A 104 2.40 -18.05 -6.34
CA LEU A 104 2.69 -17.20 -5.20
C LEU A 104 2.83 -15.72 -5.62
N ASN A 105 3.50 -15.44 -6.74
CA ASN A 105 3.59 -14.10 -7.30
C ASN A 105 2.21 -13.53 -7.66
N LEU A 106 1.34 -14.30 -8.30
CA LEU A 106 -0.02 -13.86 -8.63
C LEU A 106 -0.82 -13.55 -7.37
N PHE A 107 -0.70 -14.35 -6.32
CA PHE A 107 -1.35 -14.08 -5.04
C PHE A 107 -0.87 -12.76 -4.44
N VAL A 108 0.44 -12.54 -4.34
CA VAL A 108 1.02 -11.32 -3.76
C VAL A 108 0.67 -10.10 -4.60
N ASN A 109 0.77 -10.19 -5.94
CA ASN A 109 0.43 -9.08 -6.82
C ASN A 109 -1.05 -8.71 -6.75
N ARG A 110 -1.97 -9.68 -6.66
CA ARG A 110 -3.41 -9.38 -6.46
C ARG A 110 -3.66 -8.69 -5.14
N LEU A 111 -2.99 -9.13 -4.07
CA LEU A 111 -3.08 -8.49 -2.76
C LEU A 111 -2.56 -7.03 -2.82
N MET A 112 -1.42 -6.79 -3.48
CA MET A 112 -0.88 -5.45 -3.66
C MET A 112 -1.71 -4.59 -4.61
N ALA A 113 -2.37 -5.18 -5.61
CA ALA A 113 -3.23 -4.44 -6.54
C ALA A 113 -4.43 -3.78 -5.84
N ILE A 114 -4.86 -4.32 -4.68
CA ILE A 114 -5.95 -3.79 -3.87
C ILE A 114 -5.54 -2.53 -3.09
N LEU A 115 -4.24 -2.27 -2.89
CA LEU A 115 -3.74 -1.08 -2.19
C LEU A 115 -4.22 0.22 -2.81
N ASN A 116 -3.98 0.38 -4.12
CA ASN A 116 -4.30 1.60 -4.85
C ASN A 116 -5.80 1.96 -4.78
N PRO A 117 -6.74 1.05 -5.09
CA PRO A 117 -8.17 1.36 -5.01
C PRO A 117 -8.64 1.64 -3.58
N ILE A 118 -8.10 0.96 -2.56
CA ILE A 118 -8.46 1.27 -1.16
C ILE A 118 -7.95 2.65 -0.77
N MET A 119 -6.70 2.99 -1.05
CA MET A 119 -6.14 4.30 -0.75
C MET A 119 -6.92 5.42 -1.45
N MET A 120 -7.28 5.21 -2.71
CA MET A 120 -8.12 6.14 -3.47
C MET A 120 -9.53 6.24 -2.87
N GLY A 121 -10.10 5.13 -2.42
CA GLY A 121 -11.39 5.07 -1.75
C GLY A 121 -11.40 5.83 -0.42
N ILE A 122 -10.35 5.68 0.39
CA ILE A 122 -10.18 6.40 1.66
C ILE A 122 -10.07 7.91 1.39
N SER A 123 -9.21 8.32 0.46
CA SER A 123 -9.01 9.74 0.11
C SER A 123 -10.28 10.38 -0.45
N SER A 124 -10.95 9.71 -1.38
CA SER A 124 -12.20 10.20 -1.98
C SER A 124 -13.34 10.23 -0.97
N GLY A 125 -13.47 9.17 -0.14
CA GLY A 125 -14.48 9.08 0.91
C GLY A 125 -14.30 10.14 1.98
N LEU A 126 -13.06 10.40 2.40
CA LEU A 126 -12.73 11.46 3.35
C LEU A 126 -13.05 12.85 2.80
N SER A 127 -12.73 13.09 1.52
CA SER A 127 -13.08 14.35 0.84
C SER A 127 -14.59 14.59 0.83
N VAL A 128 -15.38 13.57 0.49
CA VAL A 128 -16.86 13.65 0.51
C VAL A 128 -17.38 13.88 1.93
N ALA A 129 -16.84 13.18 2.93
CA ALA A 129 -17.24 13.36 4.32
C ALA A 129 -16.95 14.77 4.83
N ILE A 130 -15.77 15.33 4.53
CA ILE A 130 -15.40 16.70 4.91
C ILE A 130 -16.36 17.72 4.29
N TYR A 131 -16.65 17.59 3.00
CA TYR A 131 -17.60 18.48 2.31
C TYR A 131 -19.01 18.37 2.87
N TRP A 132 -19.50 17.16 3.14
CA TRP A 132 -20.84 16.96 3.66
C TRP A 132 -21.00 17.60 5.04
N ILE A 133 -20.06 17.31 5.96
CA ILE A 133 -20.04 17.90 7.30
C ILE A 133 -19.91 19.43 7.20
N GLY A 134 -19.02 19.91 6.34
CA GLY A 134 -18.81 21.36 6.19
C GLY A 134 -20.02 22.09 5.62
N ALA A 135 -20.70 21.52 4.63
CA ALA A 135 -21.93 22.10 4.10
C ALA A 135 -23.02 22.23 5.19
N TYR A 136 -23.17 21.22 6.04
CA TYR A 136 -24.13 21.25 7.15
C TYR A 136 -23.77 22.33 8.18
N VAL A 137 -22.50 22.36 8.63
CA VAL A 137 -22.01 23.29 9.65
C VAL A 137 -22.04 24.75 9.15
N ILE A 138 -21.68 24.99 7.89
CA ILE A 138 -21.71 26.34 7.29
C ILE A 138 -23.14 26.84 7.09
N ASN A 139 -24.07 25.96 6.71
CA ASN A 139 -25.47 26.35 6.51
C ASN A 139 -26.14 26.78 7.81
N ASP A 140 -25.87 26.09 8.91
CA ASP A 140 -26.43 26.39 10.25
C ASP A 140 -25.75 27.60 10.93
N ALA A 141 -24.54 27.96 10.49
CA ALA A 141 -23.78 29.07 11.07
C ALA A 141 -24.26 30.46 10.63
N ALA A 142 -24.13 31.44 11.55
CA ALA A 142 -24.37 32.86 11.30
C ALA A 142 -23.44 33.41 10.19
N LEU A 143 -23.92 34.42 9.45
CA LEU A 143 -23.27 34.93 8.23
C LEU A 143 -21.77 35.27 8.41
N ILE A 144 -21.40 35.82 9.58
CA ILE A 144 -20.02 36.22 9.92
C ILE A 144 -19.11 34.99 10.15
N ALA A 145 -19.66 33.88 10.66
CA ALA A 145 -18.92 32.66 10.97
C ALA A 145 -18.75 31.72 9.76
N ARG A 146 -19.49 31.96 8.66
CA ARG A 146 -19.41 31.11 7.44
C ARG A 146 -18.05 31.17 6.74
N LEU A 147 -17.44 32.36 6.65
CA LEU A 147 -16.14 32.53 5.99
C LEU A 147 -15.00 31.80 6.73
N PRO A 148 -14.86 31.95 8.07
CA PRO A 148 -13.89 31.19 8.86
C PRO A 148 -14.08 29.68 8.75
N LEU A 149 -15.33 29.18 8.88
CA LEU A 149 -15.64 27.75 8.80
C LEU A 149 -15.30 27.14 7.43
N PHE A 150 -15.51 27.89 6.35
CA PHE A 150 -15.09 27.47 5.01
C PHE A 150 -13.57 27.42 4.86
N SER A 151 -12.85 28.39 5.44
CA SER A 151 -11.39 28.38 5.48
C SER A 151 -10.86 27.17 6.26
N ASP A 152 -11.44 26.88 7.42
CA ASP A 152 -11.08 25.72 8.24
C ASP A 152 -11.34 24.40 7.48
N MET A 153 -12.47 24.30 6.77
CA MET A 153 -12.77 23.13 5.92
C MET A 153 -11.70 22.90 4.84
N ILE A 154 -11.26 23.95 4.14
CA ILE A 154 -10.21 23.85 3.11
C ILE A 154 -8.87 23.44 3.74
N VAL A 155 -8.53 24.03 4.87
CA VAL A 155 -7.33 23.70 5.65
C VAL A 155 -7.35 22.21 6.03
N PHE A 156 -8.45 21.73 6.59
CA PHE A 156 -8.62 20.32 6.93
C PHE A 156 -8.47 19.40 5.72
N MET A 157 -9.09 19.75 4.58
CA MET A 157 -8.97 18.97 3.36
C MET A 157 -7.53 18.87 2.86
N SER A 158 -6.76 19.97 2.92
CA SER A 158 -5.37 19.99 2.48
C SER A 158 -4.42 19.21 3.39
N TYR A 159 -4.72 19.07 4.67
CA TYR A 159 -3.85 18.38 5.64
C TYR A 159 -4.28 16.94 5.91
N ALA A 160 -5.53 16.57 5.62
CA ALA A 160 -6.06 15.23 5.84
C ALA A 160 -5.87 14.27 4.64
N MET A 161 -5.59 14.81 3.44
CA MET A 161 -5.17 14.04 2.27
C MET A 161 -3.67 13.77 2.27
#